data_AF-A0A1V2M0G3-F1
#
_entry.id   AF-A0A1V2M0G3-F1
#
_cell.length_a   1.000
_cell.length_b   1.000
_cell.length_c   1.000
_cell.angle_alpha   90.00
_cell.angle_beta   90.00
_cell.angle_gamma   90.00
#
_symmetry.space_group_name_H-M   'P 1'
#
loop_
_entity.id
_entity.type
_entity.pdbx_description
1 polymer ?
#
loop_
_entity_poly.entity_id
_entity_poly.type
_entity_poly.pdbx_seq_one_letter_code
_entity_poly.pdbx_strand_id
1 'polypeptide(L)'
;MKKNILTGSLIVIIAIMSVLLSLLYVQNKSMNEELSRDNLGNWTTMFHMTNKIENNVKTIEDIKTFALYQNTIIHTISDELTPAFQNNELANSFAFLSALYDPLMQDLSYNEKNKDVDDEILSDGFELYIEMNADLKKLCEFVISSAENNPNSLLNPDSHIHKEIQSKIDDYCIKYDERMTNFFNQINSSLHKINTVQKK
;
A
#
# COMPACT_ATOMS: atom_id res chain seq x y z
N MET A 1 -15.53 12.38 62.29
CA MET A 1 -16.42 12.66 61.13
C MET A 1 -15.68 13.00 59.83
N LYS A 2 -14.72 13.94 59.80
CA LYS A 2 -14.01 14.31 58.54
C LYS A 2 -13.29 13.16 57.82
N LYS A 3 -12.68 12.20 58.54
CA LYS A 3 -11.98 11.03 57.95
C LYS A 3 -12.91 10.07 57.19
N ASN A 4 -14.15 9.87 57.65
CA ASN A 4 -15.11 8.95 57.04
C ASN A 4 -15.78 9.52 55.79
N ILE A 5 -15.88 10.86 55.70
CA ILE A 5 -16.37 11.55 54.51
C ILE A 5 -15.31 11.49 53.40
N LEU A 6 -14.03 11.65 53.75
CA LEU A 6 -12.91 11.59 52.80
C LEU A 6 -12.71 10.19 52.20
N THR A 7 -12.89 9.12 52.99
CA THR A 7 -12.82 7.74 52.50
C THR A 7 -14.04 7.37 51.66
N GLY A 8 -15.24 7.84 52.02
CA GLY A 8 -16.44 7.64 51.21
C GLY A 8 -16.36 8.33 49.84
N SER A 9 -15.86 9.57 49.78
CA SER A 9 -15.68 10.28 48.50
C SER A 9 -14.62 9.63 47.61
N LEU A 10 -13.54 9.09 48.19
CA LEU A 10 -12.50 8.38 47.43
C LEU A 10 -13.03 7.10 46.76
N ILE A 11 -13.88 6.33 47.45
CA ILE A 11 -14.51 5.12 46.90
C ILE A 11 -15.42 5.47 45.71
N VAL A 12 -16.21 6.54 45.83
CA VAL A 12 -17.07 7.02 44.73
C VAL A 12 -16.23 7.46 43.53
N ILE A 13 -15.13 8.19 43.75
CA ILE A 13 -14.22 8.60 42.68
C ILE A 13 -13.59 7.39 41.98
N ILE A 14 -13.10 6.40 42.73
CA ILE A 14 -12.54 5.16 42.15
C ILE A 14 -13.59 4.42 41.33
N ALA A 15 -14.83 4.28 41.84
CA ALA A 15 -15.90 3.63 41.11
C ALA A 15 -16.24 4.34 39.79
N ILE A 16 -16.30 5.67 39.80
CA ILE A 16 -16.51 6.47 38.58
C ILE A 16 -15.34 6.26 37.59
N MET A 17 -14.10 6.32 38.07
CA MET A 17 -12.93 6.09 37.20
C MET A 17 -12.91 4.67 36.62
N SER A 18 -13.28 3.64 37.39
CA SER A 18 -13.37 2.27 36.88
C SER A 18 -14.44 2.12 35.80
N VAL A 19 -15.60 2.78 35.93
CA VAL A 19 -16.64 2.79 34.91
C VAL A 19 -16.15 3.50 33.64
N LEU A 20 -15.52 4.68 33.78
CA LEU A 20 -14.97 5.42 32.64
C LEU A 20 -13.88 4.64 31.91
N LEU A 21 -12.95 4.01 32.63
CA LEU A 21 -11.91 3.15 32.06
C LEU A 21 -12.50 1.95 31.32
N SER A 22 -13.57 1.34 31.87
CA SER A 22 -14.25 0.22 31.22
C SER A 22 -14.95 0.66 29.93
N LEU A 23 -15.60 1.82 29.92
CA LEU A 23 -16.24 2.39 28.72
C LEU A 23 -15.20 2.71 27.63
N LEU A 24 -14.09 3.36 28.01
CA LEU A 24 -12.99 3.64 27.09
C LEU A 24 -12.38 2.37 26.51
N TYR A 25 -12.22 1.32 27.33
CA TYR A 25 -11.74 0.03 26.86
C TYR A 25 -12.68 -0.60 25.81
N VAL A 26 -13.99 -0.60 26.06
CA VAL A 26 -14.99 -1.14 25.12
C VAL A 26 -14.99 -0.34 23.82
N GLN A 27 -14.96 0.99 23.89
CA GLN A 27 -14.90 1.85 22.70
C GLN A 27 -13.63 1.59 21.88
N ASN A 28 -12.47 1.54 22.54
CA ASN A 28 -11.20 1.31 21.86
C ASN A 28 -11.15 -0.08 21.21
N LYS A 29 -11.67 -1.11 21.89
CA LYS A 29 -11.78 -2.46 21.32
C LYS A 29 -12.67 -2.47 20.07
N SER A 30 -13.85 -1.86 20.14
CA SER A 30 -14.78 -1.77 19.01
C SER A 30 -14.16 -1.03 17.82
N MET A 31 -13.46 0.08 18.07
CA MET A 31 -12.78 0.85 17.03
C MET A 31 -11.66 0.04 16.37
N ASN A 32 -10.86 -0.70 17.14
CA ASN A 32 -9.81 -1.57 16.60
C ASN A 32 -10.37 -2.71 15.74
N GLU A 33 -11.51 -3.28 16.12
CA GLU A 33 -12.20 -4.31 15.32
C GLU A 33 -12.78 -3.76 14.01
N GLU A 34 -13.18 -2.49 13.98
CA GLU A 34 -13.61 -1.80 12.75
C GLU A 34 -12.41 -1.51 11.85
N LEU A 35 -11.39 -0.82 12.36
CA LEU A 35 -10.16 -0.52 11.63
C LEU A 35 -9.48 -1.75 11.06
N SER A 36 -9.48 -2.87 11.80
CA SER A 36 -8.84 -4.10 11.33
C SER A 36 -9.61 -4.79 10.20
N ARG A 37 -10.95 -4.71 10.24
CA ARG A 37 -11.81 -5.18 9.14
C ARG A 37 -11.69 -4.29 7.92
N ASP A 38 -11.67 -2.98 8.09
CA ASP A 38 -11.51 -2.02 6.99
C ASP A 38 -10.17 -2.23 6.30
N ASN A 39 -9.09 -2.36 7.08
CA ASN A 39 -7.76 -2.65 6.54
C ASN A 39 -7.69 -4.00 5.80
N LEU A 40 -8.31 -5.06 6.32
CA LEU A 40 -8.43 -6.33 5.57
C LEU A 40 -9.24 -6.14 4.27
N GLY A 41 -10.27 -5.29 4.30
CA GLY A 41 -11.04 -4.88 3.12
C GLY A 41 -10.19 -4.13 2.08
N ASN A 42 -9.28 -3.27 2.53
CA ASN A 42 -8.34 -2.55 1.67
C ASN A 42 -7.35 -3.51 1.00
N TRP A 43 -6.78 -4.47 1.74
CA TRP A 43 -5.96 -5.54 1.17
C TRP A 43 -6.73 -6.40 0.15
N THR A 44 -8.00 -6.71 0.43
CA THR A 44 -8.88 -7.44 -0.48
C THR A 44 -9.18 -6.64 -1.75
N THR A 45 -9.36 -5.32 -1.62
CA THR A 45 -9.57 -4.42 -2.76
C THR A 45 -8.33 -4.38 -3.66
N MET A 46 -7.13 -4.32 -3.06
CA MET A 46 -5.87 -4.39 -3.81
C MET A 46 -5.71 -5.73 -4.53
N PHE A 47 -6.03 -6.84 -3.87
CA PHE A 47 -6.05 -8.17 -4.51
C PHE A 47 -6.99 -8.23 -5.72
N HIS A 48 -8.18 -7.65 -5.62
CA HIS A 48 -9.12 -7.63 -6.74
C HIS A 48 -8.62 -6.75 -7.88
N MET A 49 -7.96 -5.63 -7.57
CA MET A 49 -7.32 -4.78 -8.58
C MET A 49 -6.23 -5.56 -9.33
N THR A 50 -5.32 -6.23 -8.62
CA THR A 50 -4.22 -6.99 -9.26
C THR A 50 -4.73 -8.15 -10.09
N ASN A 51 -5.81 -8.83 -9.66
CA ASN A 51 -6.49 -9.83 -10.48
C ASN A 51 -7.12 -9.24 -11.75
N LYS A 52 -7.75 -8.07 -11.67
CA LYS A 52 -8.31 -7.43 -12.87
C LYS A 52 -7.21 -7.07 -13.85
N ILE A 53 -6.09 -6.52 -13.38
CA ILE A 53 -4.93 -6.23 -14.22
C ILE A 53 -4.40 -7.52 -14.84
N GLU A 54 -4.10 -8.55 -14.04
CA GLU A 54 -3.56 -9.82 -14.53
C GLU A 54 -4.43 -10.46 -15.61
N ASN A 55 -5.75 -10.39 -15.47
CA ASN A 55 -6.67 -11.01 -16.42
C ASN A 55 -6.88 -10.20 -17.71
N ASN A 56 -6.70 -8.88 -17.67
CA ASN A 56 -7.10 -8.00 -18.77
C ASN A 56 -5.95 -7.24 -19.44
N VAL A 57 -4.79 -7.07 -18.78
CA VAL A 57 -3.63 -6.37 -19.33
C VAL A 57 -2.64 -7.39 -19.86
N LYS A 58 -2.57 -7.55 -21.18
CA LYS A 58 -1.67 -8.50 -21.87
C LYS A 58 -0.65 -7.80 -22.75
N THR A 59 -0.93 -6.55 -23.11
CA THR A 59 -0.12 -5.70 -23.96
C THR A 59 -0.02 -4.29 -23.36
N ILE A 60 0.90 -3.47 -23.87
CA ILE A 60 1.06 -2.07 -23.45
C ILE A 60 -0.20 -1.27 -23.81
N GLU A 61 -0.85 -1.57 -24.93
CA GLU A 61 -2.09 -0.92 -25.35
C GLU A 61 -3.23 -1.11 -24.34
N ASP A 62 -3.29 -2.27 -23.68
CA ASP A 62 -4.32 -2.57 -22.68
C ASP A 62 -4.19 -1.68 -21.43
N ILE A 63 -2.97 -1.22 -21.11
CA ILE A 63 -2.68 -0.41 -19.91
C ILE A 63 -3.54 0.85 -19.86
N LYS A 64 -3.75 1.52 -21.00
CA LYS A 64 -4.54 2.76 -21.07
C LYS A 64 -5.94 2.62 -20.48
N THR A 65 -6.54 1.44 -20.67
CA THR A 65 -7.89 1.15 -20.19
C THR A 65 -7.94 0.99 -18.67
N PHE A 66 -6.82 0.59 -18.05
CA PHE A 66 -6.74 0.29 -16.63
C PHE A 66 -5.96 1.31 -15.80
N ALA A 67 -5.23 2.24 -16.44
CA ALA A 67 -4.41 3.23 -15.76
C ALA A 67 -5.21 4.09 -14.77
N LEU A 68 -6.39 4.57 -15.18
CA LEU A 68 -7.26 5.35 -14.28
C LEU A 68 -7.86 4.48 -13.16
N TYR A 69 -8.16 3.21 -13.46
CA TYR A 69 -8.69 2.26 -12.48
C TYR A 69 -7.66 1.97 -11.38
N GLN A 70 -6.41 1.66 -11.75
CA GLN A 70 -5.34 1.43 -10.81
C GLN A 70 -5.07 2.68 -9.97
N ASN A 71 -4.91 3.85 -10.62
CA ASN A 71 -4.66 5.12 -9.94
C ASN A 71 -5.73 5.39 -8.86
N THR A 72 -7.01 5.23 -9.21
CA THR A 72 -8.11 5.44 -8.27
C THR A 72 -8.01 4.51 -7.07
N ILE A 73 -7.75 3.21 -7.28
CA ILE A 73 -7.66 2.24 -6.19
C ILE A 73 -6.45 2.53 -5.30
N ILE A 74 -5.26 2.67 -5.89
CA ILE A 74 -4.01 2.94 -5.17
C ILE A 74 -4.16 4.19 -4.30
N HIS A 75 -4.62 5.31 -4.85
CA HIS A 75 -4.76 6.55 -4.08
C HIS A 75 -5.90 6.52 -3.06
N THR A 76 -6.87 5.61 -3.18
CA THR A 76 -7.92 5.44 -2.18
C THR A 76 -7.41 4.67 -0.96
N ILE A 77 -6.57 3.64 -1.17
CA ILE A 77 -6.29 2.66 -0.10
C ILE A 77 -4.87 2.77 0.49
N SER A 78 -3.91 3.39 -0.21
CA SER A 78 -2.49 3.32 0.16
C SER A 78 -2.21 3.78 1.59
N ASP A 79 -2.94 4.80 2.05
CA ASP A 79 -2.72 5.42 3.36
C ASP A 79 -3.32 4.63 4.51
N GLU A 80 -4.24 3.72 4.18
CA GLU A 80 -4.99 2.92 5.14
C GLU A 80 -4.43 1.51 5.29
N LEU A 81 -3.47 1.11 4.44
CA LEU A 81 -2.86 -0.20 4.49
C LEU A 81 -1.91 -0.32 5.68
N THR A 82 -2.19 -1.29 6.53
CA THR A 82 -1.34 -1.68 7.66
C THR A 82 -1.11 -3.21 7.65
N PRO A 83 0.12 -3.72 7.77
CA PRO A 83 1.38 -2.99 7.72
C PRO A 83 1.56 -2.25 6.38
N ALA A 84 2.36 -1.19 6.38
CA ALA A 84 2.44 -0.25 5.26
C ALA A 84 3.63 -0.56 4.34
N PHE A 85 3.54 -0.11 3.09
CA PHE A 85 4.64 -0.15 2.11
C PHE A 85 5.69 0.92 2.41
N GLN A 86 6.49 0.70 3.46
CA GLN A 86 7.61 1.57 3.82
C GLN A 86 8.88 1.15 3.06
N ASN A 87 9.69 2.13 2.67
CA ASN A 87 11.10 1.92 2.35
C ASN A 87 11.92 2.63 3.44
N ASN A 88 12.99 2.02 3.92
CA ASN A 88 13.76 2.37 5.13
C ASN A 88 14.31 3.81 5.19
N GLU A 89 14.15 4.61 4.13
CA GLU A 89 14.64 5.99 4.04
C GLU A 89 13.55 7.08 3.94
N LEU A 90 12.27 6.72 3.77
CA LEU A 90 11.18 7.70 3.66
C LEU A 90 10.04 7.34 4.61
N ALA A 91 9.90 8.12 5.66
CA ALA A 91 8.91 8.00 6.74
C ALA A 91 7.44 8.23 6.31
N ASN A 92 7.09 8.05 5.04
CA ASN A 92 5.73 8.14 4.55
C ASN A 92 5.34 6.81 3.92
N SER A 93 4.46 6.10 4.62
CA SER A 93 3.69 4.92 4.17
C SER A 93 3.02 5.06 2.80
N PHE A 94 2.92 6.29 2.27
CA PHE A 94 2.49 6.64 0.91
C PHE A 94 3.40 6.13 -0.21
N ALA A 95 4.70 5.95 0.03
CA ALA A 95 5.69 6.17 -1.03
C ALA A 95 5.69 5.09 -2.14
N PHE A 96 5.72 3.80 -1.82
CA PHE A 96 6.06 2.84 -2.87
C PHE A 96 4.96 2.65 -3.92
N LEU A 97 3.72 2.39 -3.49
CA LEU A 97 2.62 2.12 -4.41
C LEU A 97 2.26 3.37 -5.23
N SER A 98 2.18 4.53 -4.58
CA SER A 98 1.76 5.77 -5.24
C SER A 98 2.89 6.51 -5.96
N ALA A 99 4.16 6.34 -5.56
CA ALA A 99 5.29 7.03 -6.20
C ALA A 99 6.05 6.17 -7.22
N LEU A 100 5.88 4.85 -7.20
CA LEU A 100 6.61 3.95 -8.11
C LEU A 100 5.69 3.00 -8.88
N TYR A 101 4.84 2.22 -8.21
CA TYR A 101 3.99 1.24 -8.90
C TYR A 101 2.91 1.88 -9.79
N ASP A 102 2.16 2.86 -9.28
CA ASP A 102 1.20 3.60 -10.11
C ASP A 102 1.86 4.41 -11.22
N PRO A 103 2.91 5.21 -10.94
CA PRO A 103 3.61 5.97 -11.96
C PRO A 103 4.20 5.12 -13.09
N LEU A 104 4.69 3.90 -12.81
CA LEU A 104 5.13 2.97 -13.85
C LEU A 104 4.01 2.70 -14.87
N MET A 105 2.80 2.43 -14.38
CA MET A 105 1.65 2.22 -15.24
C MET A 105 1.26 3.48 -16.01
N GLN A 106 1.28 4.64 -15.36
CA GLN A 106 0.96 5.92 -16.01
C GLN A 106 1.97 6.28 -17.10
N ASP A 107 3.27 6.06 -16.87
CA ASP A 107 4.32 6.33 -17.84
C ASP A 107 4.26 5.39 -19.05
N LEU A 108 3.99 4.11 -18.84
CA LEU A 108 3.74 3.16 -19.93
C LEU A 108 2.52 3.57 -20.75
N SER A 109 1.43 3.93 -20.07
CA SER A 109 0.20 4.44 -20.71
C SER A 109 0.47 5.70 -21.54
N TYR A 110 1.19 6.67 -20.98
CA TYR A 110 1.47 7.94 -21.66
C TYR A 110 2.37 7.74 -22.88
N ASN A 111 3.41 6.90 -22.77
CA ASN A 111 4.43 6.75 -23.79
C ASN A 111 4.14 5.67 -24.85
N GLU A 112 3.08 4.86 -24.73
CA GLU A 112 2.72 3.81 -25.70
C GLU A 112 2.68 4.28 -27.17
N LYS A 113 2.29 5.54 -27.43
CA LYS A 113 2.27 6.11 -28.80
C LYS A 113 3.37 7.13 -29.06
N ASN A 114 4.26 7.32 -28.09
CA ASN A 114 5.30 8.31 -28.15
C ASN A 114 6.51 7.73 -28.87
N LYS A 115 6.69 8.12 -30.14
CA LYS A 115 7.83 7.68 -30.97
C LYS A 115 9.19 8.21 -30.48
N ASP A 116 9.18 9.08 -29.47
CA ASP A 116 10.39 9.62 -28.85
C ASP A 116 10.94 8.72 -27.72
N VAL A 117 10.22 7.67 -27.34
CA VAL A 117 10.72 6.65 -26.41
C VAL A 117 11.01 5.37 -27.18
N ASP A 118 12.12 4.72 -26.84
CA ASP A 118 12.53 3.46 -27.44
C ASP A 118 11.53 2.34 -27.10
N ASP A 119 11.07 1.60 -28.10
CA ASP A 119 10.14 0.48 -27.95
C ASP A 119 10.72 -0.60 -27.01
N GLU A 120 12.05 -0.79 -26.97
CA GLU A 120 12.71 -1.73 -26.06
C GLU A 120 12.52 -1.31 -24.60
N ILE A 121 12.66 -0.01 -24.29
CA ILE A 121 12.44 0.53 -22.93
C ILE A 121 10.99 0.32 -22.49
N LEU A 122 10.03 0.55 -23.40
CA LEU A 122 8.61 0.34 -23.10
C LEU A 122 8.27 -1.13 -22.88
N SER A 123 8.87 -2.03 -23.67
CA SER A 123 8.72 -3.48 -23.50
C SER A 123 9.28 -3.95 -22.15
N ASP A 124 10.50 -3.53 -21.79
CA ASP A 124 11.12 -3.87 -20.51
C ASP A 124 10.29 -3.35 -19.32
N GLY A 125 9.79 -2.12 -19.43
CA GLY A 125 8.90 -1.54 -18.42
C GLY A 125 7.58 -2.30 -18.29
N PHE A 126 7.03 -2.77 -19.40
CA PHE A 126 5.82 -3.59 -19.39
C PHE A 126 6.03 -4.93 -18.71
N GLU A 127 7.11 -5.62 -19.02
CA GLU A 127 7.47 -6.88 -18.36
C GLU A 127 7.67 -6.68 -16.85
N LEU A 128 8.36 -5.60 -16.47
CA LEU A 128 8.52 -5.20 -15.07
C LEU A 128 7.16 -4.98 -14.39
N TYR A 129 6.25 -4.24 -15.03
CA TYR A 129 4.91 -3.99 -14.50
C TYR A 129 4.10 -5.28 -14.28
N ILE A 130 4.10 -6.19 -15.26
CA ILE A 130 3.40 -7.48 -15.16
C ILE A 130 3.99 -8.33 -14.04
N GLU A 131 5.32 -8.38 -13.92
CA GLU A 131 6.00 -9.09 -12.83
C GLU A 131 5.60 -8.51 -11.46
N MET A 132 5.66 -7.19 -11.31
CA MET A 132 5.27 -6.50 -10.08
C MET A 132 3.81 -6.78 -9.71
N ASN A 133 2.90 -6.69 -10.66
CA ASN A 133 1.48 -6.96 -10.42
C ASN A 133 1.25 -8.41 -9.95
N ALA A 134 1.95 -9.38 -10.55
CA ALA A 134 1.86 -10.78 -10.16
C ALA A 134 2.39 -11.03 -8.74
N ASP A 135 3.50 -10.39 -8.36
CA ASP A 135 4.06 -10.52 -7.01
C ASP A 135 3.25 -9.75 -5.96
N LEU A 136 2.71 -8.58 -6.29
CA LEU A 136 1.79 -7.84 -5.43
C LEU A 136 0.51 -8.63 -5.17
N LYS A 137 -0.01 -9.33 -6.18
CA LYS A 137 -1.16 -10.23 -6.02
C LYS A 137 -0.87 -11.32 -4.98
N LYS A 138 0.27 -12.02 -5.09
CA LYS A 138 0.68 -13.06 -4.12
C LYS A 138 0.84 -12.49 -2.71
N LEU A 139 1.38 -11.27 -2.60
CA LEU A 139 1.49 -10.58 -1.32
C LEU A 139 0.11 -10.31 -0.72
N CYS A 140 -0.86 -9.83 -1.51
CA CYS A 140 -2.22 -9.63 -1.03
C CYS A 140 -2.88 -10.94 -0.59
N GLU A 141 -2.74 -12.03 -1.37
CA GLU A 141 -3.24 -13.36 -1.01
C GLU A 141 -2.65 -13.83 0.34
N PHE A 142 -1.35 -13.62 0.52
CA PHE A 142 -0.67 -13.95 1.77
C PHE A 142 -1.23 -13.15 2.96
N VAL A 143 -1.43 -11.84 2.79
CA VAL A 143 -1.98 -10.98 3.85
C VAL A 143 -3.39 -11.41 4.22
N ILE A 144 -4.26 -11.59 3.22
CA ILE A 144 -5.67 -11.97 3.42
C ILE A 144 -5.75 -13.31 4.16
N SER A 145 -5.03 -14.33 3.68
CA SER A 145 -5.04 -15.66 4.31
C SER A 145 -4.46 -15.67 5.73
N SER A 146 -3.43 -14.86 5.99
CA SER A 146 -2.81 -14.75 7.31
C SER A 146 -3.69 -14.04 8.34
N ALA A 147 -4.55 -13.12 7.89
CA ALA A 147 -5.36 -12.26 8.75
C ALA A 147 -6.87 -12.59 8.78
N GLU A 148 -7.36 -13.48 7.91
CA GLU A 148 -8.79 -13.79 7.76
C GLU A 148 -9.49 -14.11 9.08
N ASN A 149 -8.84 -14.92 9.92
CA ASN A 149 -9.39 -15.36 11.21
C ASN A 149 -9.01 -14.44 12.39
N ASN A 150 -8.09 -13.50 12.19
CA ASN A 150 -7.65 -12.56 13.22
C ASN A 150 -7.21 -11.20 12.62
N PRO A 151 -8.13 -10.39 12.08
CA PRO A 151 -7.76 -9.14 11.40
C PRO A 151 -6.99 -8.17 12.29
N ASN A 152 -7.25 -8.20 13.61
CA ASN A 152 -6.54 -7.39 14.60
C ASN A 152 -5.02 -7.62 14.61
N SER A 153 -4.54 -8.77 14.10
CA SER A 153 -3.11 -9.01 13.95
C SER A 153 -2.45 -8.08 12.93
N LEU A 154 -3.20 -7.51 11.98
CA LEU A 154 -2.68 -6.53 11.02
C LEU A 154 -2.31 -5.22 11.70
N LEU A 155 -3.07 -4.80 12.72
CA LEU A 155 -2.87 -3.53 13.41
C LEU A 155 -1.94 -3.62 14.63
N ASN A 156 -1.48 -4.83 14.98
CA ASN A 156 -0.67 -5.05 16.18
C ASN A 156 0.81 -5.27 15.81
N PRO A 157 1.70 -4.27 15.97
CA PRO A 157 3.11 -4.39 15.61
C PRO A 157 3.87 -5.49 16.36
N ASP A 158 3.38 -5.91 17.53
CA ASP A 158 4.01 -6.96 18.32
C ASP A 158 3.64 -8.37 17.83
N SER A 159 2.58 -8.49 17.03
CA SER A 159 2.13 -9.76 16.46
C SER A 159 3.16 -10.36 15.49
N HIS A 160 3.34 -11.69 15.56
CA HIS A 160 4.14 -12.42 14.57
C HIS A 160 3.62 -12.20 13.14
N ILE A 161 2.30 -12.23 12.95
CA ILE A 161 1.67 -12.03 11.64
C ILE A 161 1.99 -10.64 11.09
N HIS A 162 1.92 -9.60 11.93
CA HIS A 162 2.26 -8.24 11.50
C HIS A 162 3.71 -8.15 11.00
N LYS A 163 4.65 -8.68 11.79
CA LYS A 163 6.09 -8.66 11.47
C LYS A 163 6.39 -9.46 10.20
N GLU A 164 5.75 -10.60 10.04
CA GLU A 164 5.91 -11.45 8.84
C GLU A 164 5.38 -10.75 7.58
N ILE A 165 4.20 -10.12 7.67
CA ILE A 165 3.64 -9.34 6.57
C ILE A 165 4.54 -8.14 6.24
N GLN A 166 4.97 -7.38 7.26
CA GLN A 166 5.87 -6.24 7.06
C GLN A 166 7.16 -6.67 6.36
N SER A 167 7.78 -7.78 6.79
CA SER A 167 8.99 -8.30 6.14
C SER A 167 8.77 -8.62 4.66
N LYS A 168 7.62 -9.20 4.28
CA LYS A 168 7.32 -9.49 2.87
C LYS A 168 7.03 -8.24 2.05
N ILE A 169 6.42 -7.23 2.67
CA ILE A 169 6.23 -5.92 2.07
C ILE A 169 7.59 -5.27 1.81
N ASP A 170 8.49 -5.32 2.79
CA ASP A 170 9.84 -4.76 2.68
C ASP A 170 10.64 -5.48 1.57
N ASP A 171 10.60 -6.81 1.53
CA ASP A 171 11.22 -7.61 0.47
C ASP A 171 10.69 -7.23 -0.92
N TYR A 172 9.37 -7.02 -1.03
CA TYR A 172 8.74 -6.58 -2.27
C TYR A 172 9.24 -5.18 -2.67
N CYS A 173 9.25 -4.22 -1.74
CA CYS A 173 9.75 -2.86 -2.00
C CYS A 173 11.21 -2.89 -2.45
N ILE A 174 12.09 -3.56 -1.69
CA ILE A 174 13.53 -3.65 -1.97
C ILE A 174 13.79 -4.29 -3.34
N LYS A 175 13.04 -5.35 -3.70
CA LYS A 175 13.20 -6.05 -4.98
C LYS A 175 13.03 -5.13 -6.19
N TYR A 176 12.15 -4.13 -6.08
CA TYR A 176 11.69 -3.34 -7.24
C TYR A 176 12.16 -1.87 -7.22
N ASP A 177 12.61 -1.36 -6.08
CA ASP A 177 13.05 0.04 -5.93
C ASP A 177 14.11 0.46 -6.97
N GLU A 178 15.20 -0.31 -7.07
CA GLU A 178 16.28 -0.03 -8.02
C GLU A 178 15.83 -0.22 -9.47
N ARG A 179 15.03 -1.27 -9.74
CA ARG A 179 14.57 -1.59 -11.10
C ARG A 179 13.68 -0.49 -11.68
N MET A 180 12.77 0.05 -10.87
CA MET A 180 11.91 1.15 -11.30
C MET A 180 12.68 2.47 -11.43
N THR A 181 13.59 2.76 -10.49
CA THR A 181 14.47 3.92 -10.59
C THR A 181 15.26 3.91 -11.90
N ASN A 182 15.80 2.74 -12.28
CA ASN A 182 16.50 2.56 -13.54
C ASN A 182 15.58 2.76 -14.75
N PHE A 183 14.36 2.21 -14.74
CA PHE A 183 13.38 2.42 -15.80
C PHE A 183 13.03 3.90 -16.00
N PHE A 184 12.69 4.63 -14.94
CA PHE A 184 12.36 6.05 -15.03
C PHE A 184 13.55 6.89 -15.55
N ASN A 185 14.77 6.55 -15.15
CA ASN A 185 15.98 7.19 -15.66
C ASN A 185 16.19 6.93 -17.17
N GLN A 186 15.84 5.74 -17.66
CA GLN A 186 15.92 5.40 -19.09
C GLN A 186 14.90 6.19 -19.91
N ILE A 187 13.64 6.28 -19.48
CA ILE A 187 12.61 7.12 -20.13
C ILE A 187 13.09 8.57 -20.24
N ASN A 188 13.52 9.16 -19.12
CA ASN A 188 13.97 10.55 -19.09
C ASN A 188 15.19 10.79 -20.00
N SER A 189 16.12 9.85 -20.02
CA SER A 189 17.31 9.93 -20.88
C SER A 189 16.96 9.87 -22.36
N SER A 190 16.01 9.02 -22.76
CA SER A 190 15.55 8.90 -24.15
C SER A 190 14.89 10.19 -24.65
N LEU A 191 14.01 10.78 -23.83
CA LEU A 191 13.39 12.06 -24.12
C LEU A 191 14.41 13.21 -24.25
N HIS A 192 15.49 13.20 -23.47
CA HIS A 192 16.54 14.23 -23.55
C HIS A 192 17.41 14.12 -24.81
N LYS A 193 17.76 12.91 -25.26
CA LYS A 193 18.59 12.71 -26.48
C LYS A 193 17.95 13.34 -27.71
N ILE A 194 16.64 13.24 -27.87
CA ILE A 194 15.91 13.78 -29.03
C ILE A 194 15.88 15.31 -29.02
N ASN A 195 15.65 15.91 -27.85
CA ASN A 195 15.65 17.36 -27.67
C ASN A 195 17.02 18.02 -27.98
N THR A 196 18.12 17.28 -27.81
CA THR A 196 19.46 17.74 -28.22
C THR A 196 19.76 17.58 -29.70
N VAL A 197 19.13 16.62 -30.38
CA VAL A 197 19.31 16.40 -31.83
C VAL A 197 18.48 17.39 -32.65
N GLN A 198 17.26 17.75 -32.21
CA GLN A 198 16.42 18.74 -32.89
C GLN A 198 16.90 20.20 -32.76
N LYS A 199 17.88 20.47 -31.87
CA LYS A 199 18.47 21.81 -31.64
C LYS A 199 19.80 22.04 -32.38
N LYS A 200 20.23 21.09 -33.22
CA LYS A 200 21.40 21.24 -34.12
C LYS A 200 20.95 21.34 -35.56
#